data_AF-A0AAW0JEW1-F1
#
_entry.id   AF-A0AAW0JEW1-F1
#
_cell.length_a   1.000
_cell.length_b   1.000
_cell.length_c   1.000
_cell.angle_alpha   90.00
_cell.angle_beta   90.00
_cell.angle_gamma   90.00
#
_symmetry.space_group_name_H-M   'P 1'
#
loop_
_entity.id
_entity.type
_entity.pdbx_description
1 polymer ?
#
loop_
_entity_poly.entity_id
_entity_poly.type
_entity_poly.pdbx_seq_one_letter_code
_entity_poly.pdbx_strand_id
1 'polypeptide(L)'
;MEFKTESLTPHCALDNRPLTRWMQYLREGYTVCVDCQPPAMNSVSLRCSGDGLDSDGNQTLRWQAIGNPRCQGTWKKVRRVEQCSCPEVHRFIFI
;
A
#
# COMPACT_ATOMS: atom_id res chain seq x y z
N MET A 1 7.59 1.60 5.44
CA MET A 1 6.54 1.63 6.48
C MET A 1 5.82 0.29 6.47
N GLU A 2 5.37 -0.23 7.62
CA GLU A 2 4.56 -1.44 7.67
C GLU A 2 3.10 -1.13 7.97
N PHE A 3 2.22 -1.68 7.15
CA PHE A 3 0.78 -1.52 7.26
C PHE A 3 0.10 -2.88 7.27
N LYS A 4 -0.98 -3.01 8.04
CA LYS A 4 -1.87 -4.17 8.01
C LYS A 4 -3.07 -3.83 7.16
N THR A 5 -3.28 -4.59 6.09
CA THR A 5 -4.47 -4.44 5.24
C THR A 5 -5.71 -4.79 6.05
N GLU A 6 -6.62 -3.83 6.22
CA GLU A 6 -7.89 -4.05 6.92
C GLU A 6 -8.97 -4.45 5.92
N SER A 7 -9.00 -3.80 4.75
CA SER A 7 -9.94 -4.11 3.68
C SER A 7 -9.35 -3.82 2.31
N LEU A 8 -9.84 -4.52 1.27
CA LEU A 8 -9.48 -4.25 -0.13
C LEU A 8 -10.65 -4.56 -1.07
N THR A 9 -10.71 -3.87 -2.21
CA THR A 9 -11.72 -4.18 -3.22
C THR A 9 -11.41 -5.52 -3.91
N PRO A 10 -12.41 -6.33 -4.25
CA PRO A 10 -12.21 -7.60 -4.97
C PRO A 10 -11.47 -7.43 -6.32
N HIS A 11 -11.57 -6.25 -6.91
CA HIS A 11 -10.89 -5.87 -8.15
C HIS A 11 -9.37 -5.93 -8.06
N CYS A 12 -8.79 -5.87 -6.87
CA CYS A 12 -7.35 -6.07 -6.66
C CYS A 12 -6.88 -7.46 -7.07
N ALA A 13 -7.70 -8.49 -6.83
CA ALA A 13 -7.39 -9.87 -7.19
C ALA A 13 -7.68 -10.20 -8.67
N LEU A 14 -8.47 -9.36 -9.35
CA LEU A 14 -8.85 -9.56 -10.75
C LEU A 14 -7.86 -8.94 -11.74
N ASP A 15 -6.98 -8.04 -11.28
CA ASP A 15 -6.03 -7.38 -12.15
C ASP A 15 -4.86 -8.31 -12.50
N ASN A 16 -4.57 -8.48 -13.79
CA ASN A 16 -3.54 -9.38 -14.29
C ASN A 16 -2.49 -8.66 -15.15
N ARG A 17 -2.45 -7.32 -15.15
CA ARG A 17 -1.40 -6.60 -15.91
C ARG A 17 -0.04 -6.80 -15.23
N PRO A 18 1.07 -6.81 -15.98
CA PRO A 18 2.40 -7.09 -15.42
C PRO A 18 2.79 -6.16 -14.26
N LEU A 19 2.44 -4.88 -14.35
CA LEU A 19 2.75 -3.85 -13.35
C LEU A 19 1.84 -3.89 -12.11
N THR A 20 0.72 -4.62 -12.18
CA THR A 20 -0.35 -4.65 -11.17
C THR A 20 -0.60 -6.03 -10.58
N ARG A 21 0.04 -7.08 -11.10
CA ARG A 21 -0.10 -8.48 -10.67
C ARG A 21 0.17 -8.69 -9.19
N TRP A 22 1.02 -7.86 -8.59
CA TRP A 22 1.33 -7.91 -7.17
C TRP A 22 0.09 -7.69 -6.28
N MET A 23 -0.95 -7.01 -6.79
CA MET A 23 -2.20 -6.77 -6.05
C MET A 23 -2.97 -8.05 -5.74
N GLN A 24 -2.77 -9.12 -6.50
CA GLN A 24 -3.39 -10.42 -6.25
C GLN A 24 -2.92 -11.07 -4.93
N TYR A 25 -1.78 -10.63 -4.40
CA TYR A 25 -1.23 -11.12 -3.14
C TYR A 25 -1.72 -10.32 -1.94
N LEU A 26 -2.42 -9.20 -2.15
CA LEU A 26 -3.05 -8.45 -1.07
C LEU A 26 -4.23 -9.24 -0.53
N ARG A 27 -4.26 -9.39 0.80
CA ARG A 27 -5.35 -10.05 1.52
C ARG A 27 -5.66 -9.26 2.77
N GLU A 28 -6.92 -9.29 3.17
CA GLU A 28 -7.34 -8.70 4.44
C GLU A 28 -6.63 -9.41 5.59
N GLY A 29 -6.13 -8.64 6.55
CA GLY A 29 -5.35 -9.10 7.68
C GLY A 29 -3.84 -9.24 7.44
N TYR A 30 -3.35 -9.11 6.20
CA TYR A 30 -1.91 -9.25 5.90
C TYR A 30 -1.14 -7.97 6.22
N THR A 31 0.09 -8.14 6.72
CA THR A 31 1.03 -7.03 6.86
C THR A 31 1.83 -6.87 5.59
N VAL A 32 1.77 -5.68 5.01
CA VAL A 32 2.50 -5.29 3.82
C VAL A 32 3.51 -4.21 4.16
N CYS A 33 4.67 -4.30 3.51
CA CYS A 33 5.59 -3.19 3.48
C CYS A 33 5.23 -2.26 2.34
N VAL A 34 5.06 -0.99 2.67
CA VAL A 34 4.86 0.06 1.69
C VAL A 34 6.12 0.91 1.67
N ASP A 35 6.70 1.00 0.48
CA ASP A 35 7.73 1.96 0.15
C ASP A 35 7.14 2.97 -0.83
N CYS A 36 7.31 4.25 -0.53
CA CYS A 36 6.79 5.29 -1.40
C CYS A 36 7.85 5.67 -2.43
N GLN A 37 7.59 5.29 -3.68
CA GLN A 37 8.44 5.68 -4.79
C GLN A 37 7.94 7.00 -5.40
N PRO A 38 8.83 7.76 -6.09
CA PRO A 38 8.49 9.05 -6.69
C PRO A 38 7.18 9.11 -7.50
N PRO A 39 6.75 8.07 -8.24
CA PRO A 39 5.52 8.18 -8.99
C PRO A 39 4.24 8.05 -8.13
N ALA A 40 4.39 7.65 -6.86
CA ALA A 40 3.34 7.58 -5.82
C ALA A 40 3.19 8.84 -5.00
N MET A 41 4.23 9.67 -5.10
CA MET A 41 4.37 10.86 -4.34
C MET A 41 3.51 11.93 -5.03
N ASN A 42 2.53 12.45 -4.28
CA ASN A 42 1.80 13.61 -4.71
C ASN A 42 2.78 14.78 -4.86
N SER A 43 2.90 15.34 -6.05
CA SER A 43 3.85 16.41 -6.36
C SER A 43 3.59 17.71 -5.59
N VAL A 44 2.37 17.90 -5.07
CA VAL A 44 1.96 19.09 -4.31
C VAL A 44 2.32 18.97 -2.84
N SER A 45 2.03 17.82 -2.21
CA SER A 45 2.30 17.61 -0.79
C SER A 45 3.66 16.96 -0.53
N LEU A 46 4.31 16.39 -1.55
CA LEU A 46 5.44 15.47 -1.43
C LEU A 46 5.13 14.26 -0.52
N ARG A 47 3.84 13.88 -0.47
CA ARG A 47 3.34 12.80 0.38
C ARG A 47 2.71 11.72 -0.46
N CYS A 48 2.70 10.52 0.09
CA CYS A 48 2.20 9.35 -0.60
C CYS A 48 0.81 9.04 -0.11
N SER A 49 -0.06 8.59 -1.00
CA SER A 49 -1.45 8.28 -0.63
C SER A 49 -1.46 7.14 0.40
N GLY A 50 -1.83 7.45 1.64
CA GLY A 50 -1.82 6.49 2.74
C GLY A 50 -0.45 6.29 3.42
N ASP A 51 0.51 7.22 3.23
CA ASP A 51 1.84 7.24 3.88
C ASP A 51 1.79 7.14 5.41
N GLY A 52 0.67 7.49 6.03
CA GLY A 52 0.41 7.34 7.46
C GLY A 52 1.40 8.10 8.33
N LEU A 53 2.08 9.11 7.78
CA LEU A 53 3.10 9.89 8.48
C LEU A 53 2.50 10.61 9.70
N ASP A 54 1.27 11.15 9.56
CA ASP A 54 0.55 11.84 10.65
C ASP A 54 -0.39 10.91 11.43
N SER A 55 -0.38 9.62 11.14
CA SER A 55 -1.26 8.64 11.78
C SER A 55 -0.58 8.04 13.01
N ASP A 56 -1.24 8.16 14.17
CA ASP A 56 -0.85 7.58 15.47
C ASP A 56 -1.00 6.04 15.55
N GLY A 57 -0.86 5.33 14.43
CA GLY A 57 -0.94 3.85 14.39
C GLY A 57 -2.36 3.29 14.41
N ASN A 58 -3.28 3.97 15.08
CA ASN A 58 -4.65 3.47 15.28
C ASN A 58 -5.67 3.97 14.23
N GLN A 59 -5.25 4.86 13.32
CA GLN A 59 -6.15 5.33 12.27
C GLN A 59 -6.12 4.40 11.06
N THR A 60 -7.31 4.08 10.58
CA THR A 60 -7.51 3.41 9.30
C THR A 60 -7.25 4.40 8.17
N LEU A 61 -6.22 4.15 7.37
CA LEU A 61 -5.84 4.96 6.23
C LEU A 61 -6.39 4.32 4.96
N ARG A 62 -6.88 5.17 4.04
CA ARG A 62 -7.28 4.73 2.71
C ARG A 62 -6.06 4.74 1.78
N TRP A 63 -5.99 3.71 0.95
CA TRP A 63 -4.98 3.58 -0.08
C TRP A 63 -5.63 3.21 -1.41
N GLN A 64 -4.95 3.55 -2.49
CA GLN A 64 -5.38 3.24 -3.85
C GLN A 64 -4.15 2.81 -4.63
N ALA A 65 -4.29 1.77 -5.45
CA ALA A 65 -3.19 1.29 -6.28
C ALA A 65 -2.99 2.19 -7.50
N ILE A 66 -1.73 2.43 -7.84
CA ILE A 66 -1.39 3.15 -9.06
C ILE A 66 -1.41 2.23 -10.27
N GLY A 67 -1.94 2.76 -11.37
CA GLY A 67 -2.26 1.99 -12.57
C GLY A 67 -3.61 1.25 -12.51
N ASN A 68 -4.22 1.10 -11.34
CA ASN A 68 -5.57 0.55 -11.19
C ASN A 68 -6.40 1.31 -10.14
N PRO A 69 -7.13 2.35 -10.56
CA PRO A 69 -7.98 3.11 -9.64
C PRO A 69 -9.18 2.32 -9.08
N ARG A 70 -9.47 1.12 -9.59
CA ARG A 70 -10.51 0.25 -9.04
C ARG A 70 -10.01 -0.63 -7.90
N CYS A 71 -8.69 -0.80 -7.77
CA CYS A 71 -8.08 -1.45 -6.61
C CYS A 71 -7.76 -0.40 -5.54
N GLN A 72 -8.55 -0.44 -4.48
CA GLN A 72 -8.40 0.45 -3.34
C GLN A 72 -8.81 -0.29 -2.08
N GLY A 73 -8.38 0.22 -0.94
CA GLY A 73 -8.65 -0.43 0.31
C GLY A 73 -8.34 0.46 1.49
N THR A 74 -8.32 -0.18 2.65
CA THR A 74 -7.84 0.46 3.86
C THR A 74 -6.77 -0.37 4.53
N TRP A 75 -5.86 0.31 5.19
CA TRP A 75 -4.83 -0.30 6.01
C TRP A 75 -4.66 0.46 7.31
N LYS A 76 -4.15 -0.21 8.34
CA LYS A 76 -3.72 0.41 9.60
C LYS A 76 -2.21 0.38 9.69
N LYS A 77 -1.64 1.46 10.21
CA LYS A 77 -0.18 1.56 10.41
C LYS A 77 0.21 0.65 11.57
N VAL A 78 1.08 -0.32 11.29
CA VAL A 78 1.60 -1.23 12.31
C VAL A 78 2.82 -0.59 12.96
N ARG A 79 3.81 -0.20 12.14
CA ARG A 79 5.02 0.47 12.62
C ARG A 79 5.76 1.20 11.51
N ARG A 80 6.55 2.20 11.89
CA ARG A 80 7.56 2.79 11.02
C ARG A 80 8.79 1.90 11.04
N VAL A 81 9.25 1.51 9.86
CA VAL A 81 10.50 0.77 9.69
C VAL A 81 11.34 1.59 8.72
N GLU A 82 12.53 2.02 9.16
CA GLU A 82 13.43 2.85 8.35
C GLU A 82 14.15 2.04 7.28
N GLN A 83 14.47 0.77 7.58
CA GLN A 83 15.02 -0.19 6.62
C GLN A 83 14.00 -1.31 6.43
N CYS A 84 13.09 -1.11 5.49
CA CYS A 84 12.13 -2.12 5.09
C CYS A 84 12.87 -3.26 4.35
N SER A 85 13.36 -4.27 5.08
CA SER A 85 13.89 -5.54 4.55
C SER A 85 12.74 -6.44 4.07
N CYS A 86 11.93 -5.93 3.17
CA CYS A 86 10.74 -6.62 2.72
C CYS A 86 11.17 -7.67 1.72
N PRO A 87 10.79 -8.95 1.90
CA PRO A 87 11.09 -10.00 0.93
C PRO A 87 10.64 -9.54 -0.46
N GLU A 88 11.38 -9.84 -1.52
CA GLU A 88 11.03 -9.39 -2.89
C GLU A 88 9.60 -9.75 -3.29
N VAL A 89 9.06 -10.83 -2.72
CA VAL A 89 7.68 -11.32 -2.93
C VAL A 89 6.61 -10.49 -2.18
N HIS A 90 7.00 -9.72 -1.16
CA HIS A 90 6.15 -8.89 -0.31
C HIS A 90 6.50 -7.39 -0.35
N ARG A 91 7.38 -7.00 -1.27
CA ARG A 91 7.77 -5.59 -1.47
C ARG A 91 6.78 -4.93 -2.42
N PHE A 92 5.60 -4.61 -1.89
CA PHE A 92 4.56 -3.93 -2.63
C PHE A 92 4.89 -2.44 -2.68
N ILE A 93 5.60 -2.05 -3.74
CA ILE A 93 5.77 -0.65 -4.08
C ILE A 93 4.42 -0.18 -4.60
N PHE A 94 3.66 0.49 -3.74
CA PHE A 94 2.61 1.37 -4.20
C PHE A 94 3.33 2.51 -4.90
N ILE A 95 3.40 2.39 -6.23
CA ILE A 95 3.63 3.52 -7.12
C ILE A 95 2.49 4.48 -6.92
#